data_AF-A0A1Z9XAQ1-F1
#
_entry.id   AF-A0A1Z9XAQ1-F1
#
_cell.length_a   1.000
_cell.length_b   1.000
_cell.length_c   1.000
_cell.angle_alpha   90.00
_cell.angle_beta   90.00
_cell.angle_gamma   90.00
#
_symmetry.space_group_name_H-M   'P 1'
#
loop_
_entity.id
_entity.type
_entity.pdbx_description
1 polymer ?
#
loop_
_entity_poly.entity_id
_entity_poly.type
_entity_poly.pdbx_seq_one_letter_code
_entity_poly.pdbx_strand_id
1 'polypeptide(L)'
;MQETMKNENQCIRETRFPLVEVRMVGIDCTCEQFEQIAATWPTFSNHAAGHEHILDAVAFRDGDVKRLSWILGQDATELKGAYILLVTPR
;
A
#
# COMPACT_ATOMS: atom_id res chain seq x y z
N MET A 1 29.90 -44.21 -22.97
CA MET A 1 29.42 -43.58 -21.73
C MET A 1 28.79 -42.26 -22.16
N GLN A 2 27.46 -42.24 -22.31
CA GLN A 2 26.73 -41.05 -22.74
C GLN A 2 26.04 -40.48 -21.50
N GLU A 3 26.45 -39.28 -21.13
CA GLU A 3 25.88 -38.55 -20.00
C GLU A 3 24.45 -38.15 -20.33
N THR A 4 23.51 -38.60 -19.50
CA THR A 4 22.12 -38.19 -19.54
C THR A 4 22.04 -36.76 -19.02
N MET A 5 21.95 -35.78 -19.92
CA MET A 5 21.62 -34.40 -19.55
C MET A 5 20.20 -34.40 -18.93
N LYS A 6 20.12 -34.20 -17.62
CA LYS A 6 18.87 -33.88 -16.93
C LYS A 6 18.41 -32.51 -17.44
N ASN A 7 17.26 -32.50 -18.11
CA ASN A 7 16.60 -31.27 -18.54
C ASN A 7 16.08 -30.57 -17.28
N GLU A 8 16.82 -29.58 -16.78
CA GLU A 8 16.48 -28.77 -15.60
C GLU A 8 15.39 -27.72 -15.88
N ASN A 9 14.76 -27.73 -17.05
CA ASN A 9 13.57 -26.93 -17.30
C ASN A 9 12.32 -27.62 -16.70
N GLN A 10 12.30 -27.79 -15.38
CA GLN A 10 11.04 -27.83 -14.67
C GLN A 10 10.41 -26.46 -14.81
N CYS A 11 9.57 -26.34 -15.84
CA CYS A 11 8.61 -25.25 -16.04
C CYS A 11 8.07 -24.84 -14.67
N ILE A 12 8.40 -23.60 -14.27
CA ILE A 12 7.81 -22.95 -13.10
C ILE A 12 6.30 -23.12 -13.30
N ARG A 13 5.67 -23.97 -12.48
CA ARG A 13 4.22 -24.13 -12.48
C ARG A 13 3.65 -22.72 -12.42
N GLU A 14 2.90 -22.34 -13.44
CA GLU A 14 2.16 -21.09 -13.47
C GLU A 14 1.19 -21.11 -12.29
N THR A 15 1.67 -20.69 -11.12
CA THR A 15 0.82 -20.41 -9.98
C THR A 15 0.00 -19.22 -10.42
N ARG A 16 -1.21 -19.49 -10.91
CA ARG A 16 -2.21 -18.45 -11.20
C ARG A 16 -2.62 -17.86 -9.87
N PHE A 17 -1.83 -16.91 -9.39
CA PHE A 17 -2.31 -15.99 -8.37
C PHE A 17 -3.46 -15.21 -9.00
N PRO A 18 -4.61 -15.07 -8.34
CA PRO A 18 -5.60 -14.12 -8.81
C PRO A 18 -4.91 -12.77 -8.93
N LEU A 19 -4.96 -12.17 -10.12
CA LEU A 19 -4.59 -10.78 -10.30
C LEU A 19 -5.60 -9.97 -9.49
N VAL A 20 -5.22 -9.60 -8.27
CA VAL A 20 -6.01 -8.69 -7.44
C VAL A 20 -5.78 -7.30 -7.99
N GLU A 21 -6.86 -6.62 -8.37
CA GLU A 21 -6.79 -5.23 -8.77
C GLU A 21 -6.34 -4.39 -7.57
N VAL A 22 -5.15 -3.81 -7.67
CA VAL A 22 -4.59 -2.93 -6.64
C VAL A 22 -4.94 -1.49 -7.02
N ARG A 23 -5.70 -0.82 -6.17
CA ARG A 23 -5.99 0.61 -6.30
C ARG A 23 -5.02 1.42 -5.47
N MET A 24 -4.39 2.42 -6.07
CA MET A 24 -3.51 3.37 -5.37
C MET A 24 -4.04 4.79 -5.50
N VAL A 25 -3.98 5.56 -4.41
CA VAL A 25 -4.41 6.96 -4.33
C VAL A 25 -3.24 7.80 -3.81
N GLY A 26 -2.81 8.80 -4.57
CA GLY A 26 -1.77 9.75 -4.15
C GLY A 26 -2.38 10.99 -3.51
N ILE A 27 -1.86 11.39 -2.34
CA ILE A 27 -2.36 12.54 -1.58
C ILE A 27 -1.16 13.34 -1.07
N ASP A 28 -1.12 14.62 -1.44
CA ASP A 28 -0.27 15.60 -0.77
C ASP A 28 -0.86 15.88 0.62
N CYS A 29 -0.08 15.66 1.68
CA CYS A 29 -0.51 15.90 3.04
C CYS A 29 0.50 16.78 3.78
N THR A 30 0.03 17.55 4.77
CA THR A 30 0.91 18.32 5.64
C THR A 30 1.65 17.40 6.61
N CYS A 31 2.77 17.88 7.17
CA CYS A 31 3.47 17.14 8.23
C CYS A 31 2.56 16.84 9.43
N GLU A 32 1.69 17.79 9.81
CA GLU A 32 0.72 17.60 10.89
C GLU A 32 -0.29 16.48 10.58
N GLN A 33 -0.82 16.43 9.36
CA GLN A 33 -1.73 15.37 8.94
C GLN A 33 -1.04 14.00 8.99
N PHE A 34 0.20 13.93 8.51
CA PHE A 34 1.00 12.71 8.59
C PHE A 34 1.23 12.29 10.05
N GLU A 35 1.61 13.20 10.95
CA GLU A 35 1.81 12.90 12.37
C GLU A 35 0.54 12.35 13.03
N GLN A 36 -0.63 12.92 12.74
CA GLN A 36 -1.91 12.42 13.23
C GLN A 36 -2.23 11.02 12.71
N ILE A 37 -1.95 10.76 11.43
CA ILE A 37 -2.10 9.44 10.80
C ILE A 37 -1.15 8.45 11.47
N ALA A 38 0.14 8.78 11.56
CA ALA A 38 1.20 7.96 12.14
C ALA A 38 0.94 7.60 13.61
N ALA A 39 0.40 8.54 14.39
CA ALA A 39 -0.01 8.28 15.77
C ALA A 39 -1.20 7.31 15.87
N THR A 40 -2.10 7.32 14.88
CA THR A 40 -3.32 6.50 14.88
C THR A 40 -3.06 5.08 14.37
N TRP A 41 -2.21 4.92 13.35
CA TRP A 41 -1.98 3.63 12.68
C TRP A 41 -0.47 3.31 12.54
N PRO A 42 0.29 3.17 13.64
CA PRO A 42 1.77 3.21 13.66
C PRO A 42 2.49 2.09 12.90
N THR A 43 1.79 1.10 12.33
CA THR A 43 2.35 0.01 11.50
C THR A 43 2.92 0.48 10.14
N PHE A 44 3.06 1.78 9.92
CA PHE A 44 3.61 2.36 8.71
C PHE A 44 5.13 2.16 8.62
N SER A 45 5.60 1.58 7.51
CA SER A 45 6.97 1.83 7.08
C SER A 45 7.14 1.49 5.61
N ASN A 46 7.38 2.52 4.81
CA ASN A 46 8.27 2.40 3.67
C ASN A 46 9.33 3.50 3.81
N HIS A 47 10.14 3.39 4.87
CA HIS A 47 11.23 4.33 5.23
C HIS A 47 12.30 4.54 4.13
N ALA A 48 12.15 3.93 2.95
CA ALA A 48 13.08 4.06 1.84
C ALA A 48 12.91 5.38 1.06
N ALA A 49 11.80 6.10 1.22
CA ALA A 49 11.56 7.39 0.58
C ALA A 49 11.28 8.47 1.64
N GLY A 50 12.17 9.46 1.75
CA GLY A 50 12.22 10.36 2.92
C GLY A 50 10.96 11.18 3.23
N HIS A 51 10.11 11.42 2.24
CA HIS A 51 8.88 12.23 2.37
C HIS A 51 7.65 11.50 1.82
N GLU A 52 7.75 10.20 1.57
CA GLU A 52 6.68 9.41 0.97
C GLU A 52 6.34 8.24 1.88
N HIS A 53 5.04 8.04 2.15
CA HIS A 53 4.58 7.02 3.08
C HIS A 53 3.40 6.28 2.47
N ILE A 54 3.40 4.95 2.57
CA ILE A 54 2.29 4.13 2.06
C ILE A 54 1.44 3.66 3.24
N LEU A 55 0.15 3.98 3.17
CA LEU A 55 -0.90 3.49 4.05
C LEU A 55 -1.71 2.42 3.32
N ASP A 56 -1.66 1.19 3.82
CA ASP A 56 -2.55 0.12 3.37
C ASP A 56 -3.94 0.28 4.01
N ALA A 57 -4.87 0.93 3.30
CA ALA A 57 -6.24 1.11 3.74
C ALA A 57 -7.19 0.00 3.23
N VAL A 58 -6.66 -1.13 2.71
CA VAL A 58 -7.53 -2.21 2.20
C VAL A 58 -8.30 -2.92 3.31
N ALA A 59 -7.73 -2.99 4.52
CA ALA A 59 -8.34 -3.64 5.67
C ALA A 59 -9.12 -2.66 6.59
N PHE A 60 -9.18 -1.37 6.25
CA PHE A 60 -9.76 -0.35 7.11
C PHE A 60 -11.26 -0.55 7.27
N ARG A 61 -11.77 -0.43 8.50
CA ARG A 61 -13.22 -0.42 8.75
C ARG A 61 -13.78 0.96 8.41
N ASP A 62 -15.10 1.07 8.28
CA ASP A 62 -15.72 2.34 7.86
C ASP A 62 -15.44 3.50 8.83
N GLY A 63 -15.26 3.20 10.12
CA GLY A 63 -14.82 4.19 11.12
C GLY A 63 -13.40 4.69 10.87
N ASP A 64 -12.49 3.80 10.48
CA ASP A 64 -11.10 4.15 10.17
C ASP A 64 -11.03 5.03 8.91
N VAL A 65 -11.78 4.65 7.88
CA VAL A 65 -11.85 5.41 6.62
C VAL A 65 -12.47 6.79 6.83
N LYS A 66 -13.53 6.91 7.65
CA LYS A 66 -14.11 8.22 8.00
C LYS A 66 -13.13 9.11 8.76
N ARG A 67 -12.40 8.54 9.72
CA ARG A 67 -11.39 9.28 10.47
C ARG A 67 -10.26 9.75 9.56
N LEU A 68 -9.79 8.89 8.67
CA LEU A 68 -8.74 9.23 7.70
C LEU A 68 -9.21 10.32 6.74
N SER A 69 -10.43 10.21 6.23
CA SER A 69 -11.10 11.21 5.40
C SER A 69 -11.12 12.58 6.08
N TRP A 70 -11.41 12.64 7.39
CA TRP A 70 -11.37 13.90 8.14
C TRP A 70 -9.97 14.48 8.30
N ILE A 71 -8.96 13.65 8.56
CA ILE A 71 -7.58 14.12 8.68
C ILE A 71 -7.10 14.70 7.35
N LEU A 72 -7.37 14.01 6.24
CA LEU A 72 -6.88 14.37 4.92
C LEU A 72 -7.77 15.38 4.16
N GLY A 73 -9.01 15.60 4.62
CA GLY A 73 -9.99 16.40 3.90
C GLY A 73 -10.43 15.78 2.56
N GLN A 74 -10.42 14.45 2.45
CA GLN A 74 -10.70 13.68 1.23
C GLN A 74 -11.97 12.86 1.36
N ASP A 75 -12.60 12.47 0.25
CA ASP A 75 -13.81 11.64 0.29
C ASP A 75 -13.50 10.22 0.79
N ALA A 76 -14.25 9.74 1.79
CA ALA A 76 -14.07 8.43 2.38
C ALA A 76 -14.21 7.26 1.37
N THR A 77 -15.10 7.38 0.38
CA THR A 77 -15.28 6.36 -0.65
C THR A 77 -14.07 6.25 -1.57
N GLU A 78 -13.35 7.35 -1.76
CA GLU A 78 -12.10 7.36 -2.52
C GLU A 78 -10.95 6.71 -1.75
N LEU A 79 -10.99 6.68 -0.42
CA LEU A 79 -9.92 6.09 0.39
C LEU A 79 -10.13 4.59 0.69
N LYS A 80 -11.38 4.14 0.74
CA LYS A 80 -11.72 2.75 1.08
C LYS A 80 -11.13 1.77 0.06
N GLY A 81 -10.48 0.72 0.56
CA GLY A 81 -10.02 -0.39 -0.30
C GLY A 81 -8.80 -0.05 -1.15
N ALA A 82 -8.10 1.05 -0.85
CA ALA A 82 -6.93 1.51 -1.60
C ALA A 82 -5.65 1.48 -0.76
N TYR A 83 -4.52 1.41 -1.46
CA TYR A 83 -3.24 1.83 -0.92
C TYR A 83 -3.11 3.34 -1.10
N ILE A 84 -2.70 4.05 -0.07
CA ILE A 84 -2.64 5.51 -0.06
C ILE A 84 -1.18 5.91 0.01
N LEU A 85 -0.70 6.60 -1.03
CA LEU A 85 0.61 7.25 -1.06
C LEU A 85 0.45 8.67 -0.49
N LEU A 86 0.96 8.88 0.71
CA LEU A 86 1.03 10.16 1.38
C LEU A 86 2.37 10.82 1.06
N VAL A 87 2.33 12.04 0.54
CA VAL A 87 3.54 12.84 0.23
C VAL A 87 3.56 14.05 1.15
N THR A 88 4.61 14.18 1.96
CA THR A 88 4.83 15.32 2.84
C THR A 88 5.76 16.36 2.18
N PRO A 89 5.66 17.65 2.55
CA PRO A 89 6.61 18.66 2.09
C PRO A 89 8.04 18.33 2.53
N ARG A 90 9.02 18.85 1.78
CA ARG A 90 10.44 18.80 2.15
C ARG A 90 10.78 19.81 3.24
#